data_AF-A0AAV4ETZ6-F1
#
_entry.id   AF-A0AAV4ETZ6-F1
#
_cell.length_a   1.000
_cell.length_b   1.000
_cell.length_c   1.000
_cell.angle_alpha   90.00
_cell.angle_beta   90.00
_cell.angle_gamma   90.00
#
_symmetry.space_group_name_H-M   'P 1'
#
loop_
_entity.id
_entity.type
_entity.pdbx_description
1 polymer ?
#
loop_
_entity_poly.entity_id
_entity_poly.type
_entity_poly.pdbx_seq_one_letter_code
_entity_poly.pdbx_strand_id
1 'polypeptide(L)'
;MLELEKDLEDPYDESRVRYLTGKDPTPGEIQNKVEELETRLAEKEEQLLEKDLIFEQVERLVGRISHKAQVGKDDTLNLAKSVNNVQARIKETTRKMMALVSELSMNQAQALKLQQEARQKEALLEQCYLRMEKGEPPTEEMEYEWEKMLADVRRQAEEGEAKRMMEEEEEQYKIAGGVYTTAEPRPNAYIPDDESELPIPRPYGSHAPFKPSETGSTMRHIRKPVPKPIEI
;
A
#
# COMPACT_ATOMS: atom_id res chain seq x y z
N MET A 1 27.51 -132.68 -3.21
CA MET A 1 26.96 -131.64 -2.33
C MET A 1 27.96 -131.29 -1.23
N LEU A 2 28.49 -132.25 -0.46
CA LEU A 2 29.50 -131.96 0.57
C LEU A 2 30.87 -131.48 0.05
N GLU A 3 31.33 -131.92 -1.13
CA GLU A 3 32.64 -131.47 -1.67
C GLU A 3 32.62 -130.00 -2.08
N LEU A 4 31.56 -129.56 -2.75
CA LEU A 4 31.44 -128.17 -3.20
C LEU A 4 31.30 -127.20 -2.01
N GLU A 5 30.65 -127.63 -0.93
CA GLU A 5 30.54 -126.86 0.31
C GLU A 5 31.92 -126.72 1.00
N LYS A 6 32.73 -127.78 0.97
CA LYS A 6 34.09 -127.79 1.51
C LYS A 6 35.06 -126.91 0.73
N ASP A 7 34.94 -126.91 -0.60
CA ASP A 7 35.71 -126.04 -1.49
C ASP A 7 35.25 -124.57 -1.37
N LEU A 8 33.99 -124.34 -1.02
CA LEU A 8 33.46 -122.98 -0.80
C LEU A 8 33.92 -122.36 0.52
N GLU A 9 34.26 -123.18 1.53
CA GLU A 9 34.71 -122.76 2.85
C GLU A 9 36.24 -122.71 3.01
N ASP A 10 37.02 -123.04 1.98
CA ASP A 10 38.49 -123.00 2.03
C ASP A 10 39.02 -121.55 2.10
N PRO A 11 39.65 -121.11 3.21
CA PRO A 11 40.20 -119.76 3.37
C PRO A 11 41.45 -119.50 2.51
N TYR A 12 42.01 -120.53 1.86
CA TYR A 12 43.24 -120.45 1.09
C TYR A 12 43.01 -120.43 -0.43
N ASP A 13 41.75 -120.37 -0.90
CA ASP A 13 41.42 -120.27 -2.33
C ASP A 13 41.70 -118.86 -2.90
N GLU A 14 42.87 -118.71 -3.52
CA GLU A 14 43.36 -117.46 -4.14
C GLU A 14 42.39 -116.83 -5.15
N SER A 15 41.47 -117.62 -5.74
CA SER A 15 40.48 -117.11 -6.70
C SER A 15 39.28 -116.41 -6.04
N ARG A 16 39.08 -116.64 -4.72
CA ARG A 16 37.92 -116.16 -3.96
C ARG A 16 38.27 -115.28 -2.76
N VAL A 17 39.51 -115.27 -2.28
CA VAL A 17 39.98 -114.30 -1.28
C VAL A 17 40.53 -113.02 -1.93
N ARG A 18 40.08 -111.87 -1.42
CA ARG A 18 40.65 -110.55 -1.73
C ARG A 18 41.65 -110.16 -0.64
N TYR A 19 42.93 -110.12 -0.97
CA TYR A 19 43.94 -109.53 -0.09
C TYR A 19 43.67 -108.03 0.07
N LEU A 20 43.22 -107.63 1.25
CA LEU A 20 43.10 -106.22 1.60
C LEU A 20 44.52 -105.66 1.76
N THR A 21 44.81 -104.59 1.05
CA THR A 21 46.07 -103.86 1.21
C THR A 21 46.02 -103.05 2.49
N GLY A 22 47.05 -103.18 3.30
CA GLY A 22 47.15 -102.54 4.61
C GLY A 22 48.14 -103.30 5.48
N LYS A 23 48.74 -102.61 6.44
CA LYS A 23 49.45 -103.26 7.54
C LYS A 23 48.62 -103.04 8.78
N ASP A 24 48.42 -104.09 9.57
CA ASP A 24 47.86 -103.92 10.91
C ASP A 24 48.91 -103.15 11.73
N PRO A 25 48.59 -101.93 12.17
CA PRO A 25 49.55 -101.14 12.90
C PRO A 25 49.89 -101.87 14.20
N THR A 26 51.17 -101.94 14.48
CA THR A 26 51.65 -102.49 15.74
C THR A 26 51.14 -101.62 16.90
N PRO A 27 50.95 -102.17 18.11
CA PRO A 27 50.47 -101.39 19.25
C PRO A 27 51.26 -100.11 19.51
N GLY A 28 52.58 -100.10 19.22
CA GLY A 28 53.42 -98.91 19.30
C GLY A 28 53.13 -97.85 18.22
N GLU A 29 52.81 -98.25 16.98
CA GLU A 29 52.41 -97.31 15.92
C GLU A 29 51.07 -96.65 16.22
N ILE A 30 50.13 -97.40 16.81
CA ILE A 30 48.85 -96.86 17.30
C ILE A 30 49.10 -95.87 18.44
N GLN A 31 49.94 -96.23 19.41
CA GLN A 31 50.27 -95.35 20.54
C GLN A 31 50.90 -94.03 20.07
N ASN A 32 51.88 -94.09 19.16
CA ASN A 32 52.50 -92.90 18.58
C ASN A 32 51.47 -92.04 17.83
N LYS A 33 50.51 -92.66 17.13
CA LYS A 33 49.47 -91.93 16.43
C LYS A 33 48.48 -91.26 17.39
N VAL A 34 48.16 -91.90 18.50
CA VAL A 34 47.35 -91.32 19.57
C VAL A 34 48.06 -90.11 20.16
N GLU A 35 49.35 -90.22 20.51
CA GLU A 35 50.14 -89.10 21.05
C GLU A 35 50.22 -87.90 20.08
N GLU A 36 50.40 -88.16 18.78
CA GLU A 36 50.39 -87.12 17.74
C GLU A 36 49.02 -86.41 17.67
N LEU A 37 47.93 -87.18 17.73
CA LEU A 37 46.57 -86.64 17.69
C LEU A 37 46.22 -85.87 18.96
N GLU A 38 46.66 -86.33 20.13
CA GLU A 38 46.49 -85.64 21.42
C GLU A 38 47.25 -84.31 21.42
N THR A 39 48.49 -84.29 20.93
CA THR A 39 49.28 -83.06 20.79
C THR A 39 48.57 -82.06 19.88
N ARG A 40 48.09 -82.53 18.72
CA ARG A 40 47.36 -81.69 17.76
C ARG A 40 46.02 -81.20 18.30
N LEU A 41 45.34 -82.01 19.11
CA LEU A 41 44.10 -81.63 19.77
C LEU A 41 44.36 -80.51 20.78
N ALA A 42 45.38 -80.65 21.62
CA ALA A 42 45.79 -79.63 22.59
C ALA A 42 46.13 -78.29 21.92
N GLU A 43 46.90 -78.32 20.82
CA GLU A 43 47.20 -77.11 20.03
C GLU A 43 45.93 -76.44 19.48
N LYS A 44 44.93 -77.22 19.08
CA LYS A 44 43.67 -76.70 18.55
C LYS A 44 42.78 -76.11 19.65
N GLU A 45 42.75 -76.73 20.82
CA GLU A 45 42.05 -76.22 21.99
C GLU A 45 42.64 -74.89 22.46
N GLU A 46 43.97 -74.77 22.51
CA GLU A 46 44.65 -73.51 22.82
C GLU A 46 44.29 -72.40 21.81
N GLN A 47 44.36 -72.70 20.51
CA GLN A 47 43.98 -71.74 19.46
C GLN A 47 42.51 -71.32 19.54
N LEU A 48 41.63 -72.21 20.02
CA LEU A 48 40.20 -71.92 20.15
C LEU A 48 39.98 -70.97 21.33
N LEU A 49 40.62 -71.23 22.47
CA LEU A 49 40.60 -70.36 23.65
C LEU A 49 41.13 -68.95 23.34
N GLU A 50 42.20 -68.84 22.57
CA GLU A 50 42.73 -67.53 22.13
C GLU A 50 41.69 -66.76 21.30
N LYS A 51 41.04 -67.44 20.35
CA LYS A 51 40.01 -66.82 19.50
C LYS A 51 38.78 -66.41 20.29
N ASP A 52 38.35 -67.20 21.26
CA ASP A 52 37.22 -66.86 22.13
C ASP A 52 37.53 -65.60 22.95
N LEU A 53 38.75 -65.49 23.49
CA LEU A 53 39.18 -64.30 24.22
C LEU A 53 39.17 -63.05 23.33
N ILE A 54 39.67 -63.17 22.09
CA ILE A 54 39.65 -62.08 21.11
C ILE A 54 38.19 -61.72 20.75
N PHE A 55 37.34 -62.72 20.54
CA PHE A 55 35.94 -62.52 20.21
C PHE A 55 35.21 -61.76 21.32
N GLU A 56 35.36 -62.16 22.58
CA GLU A 56 34.79 -61.42 23.72
C GLU A 56 35.28 -59.96 23.76
N GLN A 57 36.57 -59.73 23.50
CA GLN A 57 37.12 -58.38 23.50
C GLN A 57 36.53 -57.53 22.38
N VAL A 58 36.40 -58.09 21.17
CA VAL A 58 35.78 -57.43 20.02
C VAL A 58 34.31 -57.15 20.30
N GLU A 59 33.57 -58.10 20.87
CA GLU A 59 32.16 -57.93 21.22
C GLU A 59 31.95 -56.80 22.23
N ARG A 60 32.81 -56.72 23.27
CA ARG A 60 32.80 -55.61 24.24
C ARG A 60 33.10 -54.26 23.58
N LEU A 61 34.04 -54.22 22.64
CA LEU A 61 34.36 -53.00 21.87
C LEU A 61 33.19 -52.56 20.99
N VAL A 62 32.59 -53.49 20.25
CA VAL A 62 31.42 -53.26 19.40
C VAL A 62 30.24 -52.77 20.23
N GLY A 63 29.96 -53.41 21.37
CA GLY A 63 28.90 -53.00 22.29
C GLY A 63 29.09 -51.57 22.79
N ARG A 64 30.32 -51.20 23.16
CA ARG A 64 30.65 -49.83 23.62
C ARG A 64 30.47 -48.79 22.51
N ILE A 65 30.92 -49.09 21.29
CA ILE A 65 30.78 -48.17 20.14
C ILE A 65 29.31 -48.03 19.77
N SER A 66 28.56 -49.13 19.71
CA SER A 66 27.14 -49.14 19.41
C SER A 66 26.35 -48.31 20.44
N HIS A 67 26.63 -48.48 21.73
CA HIS A 67 26.01 -47.69 22.78
C HIS A 67 26.31 -46.18 22.63
N LYS A 68 27.57 -45.81 22.40
CA LYS A 68 27.95 -44.40 22.14
C LYS A 68 27.25 -43.83 20.91
N ALA A 69 27.18 -44.60 19.83
CA ALA A 69 26.50 -44.18 18.60
C ALA A 69 24.99 -43.99 18.83
N GLN A 70 24.36 -44.86 19.62
CA GLN A 70 22.94 -44.77 19.92
C GLN A 70 22.62 -43.55 20.79
N VAL A 71 23.41 -43.29 21.84
CA VAL A 71 23.26 -42.07 22.67
C VAL A 71 23.48 -40.81 21.83
N GLY A 72 24.51 -40.79 20.99
CA GLY A 72 24.80 -39.63 20.13
C GLY A 72 23.72 -39.31 19.09
N LYS A 73 22.96 -40.31 18.63
CA LYS A 73 21.82 -40.08 17.70
C LYS A 73 20.72 -39.24 18.35
N ASP A 74 20.37 -39.56 19.59
CA ASP A 74 19.29 -38.86 20.30
C ASP A 74 19.68 -37.40 20.60
N ASP A 75 20.93 -37.18 21.04
CA ASP A 75 21.47 -35.83 21.27
C ASP A 75 21.50 -35.00 19.98
N THR A 76 21.97 -35.60 18.88
CA THR A 76 22.02 -34.93 17.57
C THR A 76 20.62 -34.59 17.06
N LEU A 77 19.65 -35.49 17.25
CA LEU A 77 18.25 -35.26 16.87
C LEU A 77 17.63 -34.13 17.69
N ASN A 78 17.86 -34.10 19.01
CA ASN A 78 17.36 -33.06 19.89
C ASN A 78 17.97 -31.70 19.55
N LEU A 79 19.27 -31.66 19.26
CA LEU A 79 19.95 -30.46 18.80
C LEU A 79 19.35 -29.95 17.48
N ALA A 80 19.14 -30.84 16.50
CA ALA A 80 18.53 -30.47 15.22
C ALA A 80 17.11 -29.90 15.38
N LYS A 81 16.29 -30.49 16.27
CA LYS A 81 14.96 -29.96 16.60
C LYS A 81 15.03 -28.58 17.24
N SER A 82 15.95 -28.39 18.19
CA SER A 82 16.17 -27.10 18.86
C SER A 82 16.59 -26.01 17.86
N VAL A 83 17.55 -26.30 16.98
CA VAL A 83 18.00 -25.39 15.92
C VAL A 83 16.85 -25.02 14.99
N ASN A 84 16.05 -26.00 14.55
CA ASN A 84 14.88 -25.74 13.70
C ASN A 84 13.84 -24.84 14.39
N ASN A 85 13.60 -25.03 15.69
CA ASN A 85 12.69 -24.17 16.46
C ASN A 85 13.22 -22.73 16.54
N VAL A 86 14.51 -22.56 16.87
CA VAL A 86 15.14 -21.23 16.91
C VAL A 86 15.09 -20.56 15.54
N GLN A 87 15.34 -21.29 14.45
CA GLN A 87 15.25 -20.75 13.10
C GLN A 87 13.82 -20.30 12.77
N ALA A 88 12.79 -21.06 13.17
CA ALA A 88 11.40 -20.66 12.99
C ALA A 88 11.06 -19.37 13.75
N ARG A 89 11.50 -19.27 15.01
CA ARG A 89 11.33 -18.06 15.83
C ARG A 89 12.04 -16.85 15.22
N ILE A 90 13.26 -17.03 14.72
CA ILE A 90 13.99 -15.96 14.03
C ILE A 90 13.18 -15.47 12.83
N LYS A 91 12.72 -16.37 11.95
CA LYS A 91 11.91 -16.02 10.78
C LYS A 91 10.64 -15.24 11.16
N GLU A 92 9.96 -15.66 12.23
CA GLU A 92 8.77 -14.97 12.73
C GLU A 92 9.12 -13.55 13.23
N THR A 93 10.18 -13.41 14.04
CA THR A 93 10.62 -12.10 14.54
C THR A 93 11.09 -11.18 13.42
N THR A 94 11.80 -11.68 12.41
CA THR A 94 12.17 -10.90 11.22
C THR A 94 10.94 -10.40 10.47
N ARG A 95 9.90 -11.23 10.33
CA ARG A 95 8.64 -10.82 9.70
C ARG A 95 7.94 -9.71 10.49
N LYS A 96 7.89 -9.84 11.83
CA LYS A 96 7.35 -8.77 12.71
C LYS A 96 8.17 -7.49 12.62
N MET A 97 9.50 -7.61 12.57
CA MET A 97 10.40 -6.47 12.40
C MET A 97 10.18 -5.76 11.07
N MET A 98 10.04 -6.49 9.97
CA MET A 98 9.71 -5.90 8.66
C MET A 98 8.38 -5.15 8.68
N ALA A 99 7.35 -5.69 9.33
CA ALA A 99 6.07 -5.02 9.49
C ALA A 99 6.21 -3.71 10.29
N LEU A 100 6.88 -3.75 11.44
CA LEU A 100 7.13 -2.55 12.25
C LEU A 100 7.97 -1.50 11.54
N VAL A 101 8.98 -1.90 10.75
CA VAL A 101 9.77 -0.98 9.93
C VAL A 101 8.89 -0.32 8.87
N SER A 102 7.98 -1.05 8.24
CA SER A 102 7.04 -0.49 7.25
C SER A 102 6.05 0.50 7.88
N GLU A 103 5.54 0.18 9.07
CA GLU A 103 4.65 1.06 9.83
C GLU A 103 5.39 2.33 10.26
N LEU A 104 6.61 2.19 10.78
CA LEU A 104 7.45 3.32 11.15
C LEU A 104 7.73 4.24 9.95
N SER A 105 8.04 3.67 8.78
CA SER A 105 8.27 4.43 7.55
C SER A 105 7.02 5.23 7.14
N MET A 106 5.84 4.61 7.22
CA MET A 106 4.58 5.28 6.93
C MET A 106 4.31 6.43 7.91
N ASN A 107 4.53 6.19 9.21
CA ASN A 107 4.36 7.21 10.24
C ASN A 107 5.37 8.36 10.10
N GLN A 108 6.63 8.07 9.73
CA GLN A 108 7.64 9.08 9.42
C GLN A 108 7.24 9.94 8.23
N ALA A 109 6.74 9.32 7.14
CA ALA A 109 6.25 10.05 5.99
C ALA A 109 5.06 10.96 6.34
N GLN A 110 4.13 10.48 7.18
CA GLN A 110 3.02 11.29 7.67
C GLN A 110 3.48 12.46 8.54
N ALA A 111 4.42 12.23 9.46
CA ALA A 111 4.99 13.28 10.30
C ALA A 111 5.67 14.37 9.46
N LEU A 112 6.45 13.99 8.44
CA LEU A 112 7.08 14.93 7.52
C LEU A 112 6.05 15.74 6.73
N LYS A 113 4.98 15.11 6.24
CA LYS A 113 3.90 15.80 5.53
C LYS A 113 3.22 16.83 6.43
N LEU A 114 2.84 16.44 7.65
CA LEU A 114 2.21 17.35 8.61
C LEU A 114 3.14 18.49 9.01
N GLN A 115 4.44 18.22 9.17
CA GLN A 115 5.43 19.26 9.45
C GLN A 115 5.56 20.26 8.29
N GLN A 116 5.49 19.78 7.04
CA GLN A 116 5.51 20.65 5.86
C GLN A 116 4.23 21.50 5.78
N GLU A 117 3.05 20.91 6.02
CA GLU A 117 1.78 21.64 6.04
C GLU A 117 1.75 22.70 7.15
N ALA A 118 2.27 22.39 8.34
CA ALA A 118 2.38 23.36 9.43
C ALA A 118 3.26 24.54 9.02
N ARG A 119 4.46 24.29 8.48
CA ARG A 119 5.35 25.34 7.97
C ARG A 119 4.73 26.19 6.87
N GLN A 120 3.98 25.57 5.95
CA GLN A 120 3.29 26.30 4.89
C GLN A 120 2.20 27.22 5.45
N LYS A 121 1.43 26.75 6.42
CA LYS A 121 0.39 27.55 7.09
C LYS A 121 0.98 28.67 7.95
N GLU A 122 2.09 28.41 8.65
CA GLU A 122 2.83 29.43 9.40
C GLU A 122 3.34 30.53 8.46
N ALA A 123 3.99 30.15 7.35
CA ALA A 123 4.46 31.10 6.36
C ALA A 123 3.31 31.90 5.71
N LEU A 124 2.17 31.25 5.45
CA LEU A 124 0.97 31.93 4.95
C LEU A 124 0.48 32.96 5.98
N LEU A 125 0.36 32.56 7.25
CA LEU A 125 -0.06 33.47 8.33
C LEU A 125 0.88 34.66 8.46
N GLU A 126 2.19 34.45 8.44
CA GLU A 126 3.18 35.54 8.46
C GLU A 126 2.96 36.52 7.30
N GLN A 127 2.71 36.01 6.09
CA GLN A 127 2.40 36.86 4.94
C GLN A 127 1.08 37.63 5.12
N CYS A 128 0.04 36.97 5.64
CA CYS A 128 -1.24 37.62 5.95
C CYS A 128 -1.06 38.76 6.96
N TYR A 129 -0.27 38.55 8.02
CA TYR A 129 0.05 39.59 9.00
C TYR A 129 0.78 40.76 8.36
N LEU A 130 1.79 40.50 7.51
CA LEU A 130 2.53 41.56 6.80
C LEU A 130 1.63 42.36 5.84
N ARG A 131 0.69 41.71 5.14
CA ARG A 131 -0.29 42.41 4.29
C ARG A 131 -1.25 43.26 5.12
N MET A 132 -1.73 42.70 6.23
CA MET A 132 -2.62 43.41 7.15
C MET A 132 -1.94 44.63 7.78
N GLU A 133 -0.65 44.55 8.14
CA GLU A 133 0.13 45.70 8.62
C GLU A 133 0.27 46.81 7.56
N LYS A 134 0.28 46.44 6.28
CA LYS A 134 0.27 47.39 5.15
C LYS A 134 -1.12 47.94 4.82
N GLY A 135 -2.17 47.46 5.49
CA GLY A 135 -3.56 47.83 5.22
C GLY A 135 -4.16 47.14 3.99
N GLU A 136 -3.51 46.11 3.46
CA GLU A 136 -4.02 45.29 2.35
C GLU A 136 -4.83 44.10 2.88
N PRO A 137 -5.74 43.51 2.07
CA PRO A 137 -6.44 42.29 2.44
C PRO A 137 -5.48 41.14 2.80
N PRO A 138 -5.74 40.39 3.90
CA PRO A 138 -4.84 39.33 4.35
C PRO A 138 -4.64 38.19 3.35
N THR A 139 -5.68 37.84 2.58
CA THR A 139 -5.68 36.76 1.59
C THR A 139 -6.38 37.21 0.32
N GLU A 140 -5.98 36.66 -0.84
CA GLU A 140 -6.60 36.93 -2.14
C GLU A 140 -8.09 36.53 -2.18
N GLU A 141 -8.48 35.47 -1.47
CA GLU A 141 -9.90 35.09 -1.33
C GLU A 141 -10.71 36.19 -0.63
N MET A 142 -10.14 36.82 0.41
CA MET A 142 -10.78 37.93 1.11
C MET A 142 -10.86 39.18 0.25
N GLU A 143 -9.86 39.42 -0.61
CA GLU A 143 -9.88 40.49 -1.60
C GLU A 143 -11.04 40.28 -2.59
N TYR A 144 -11.17 39.07 -3.14
CA TYR A 144 -12.27 38.75 -4.06
C TYR A 144 -13.66 38.86 -3.40
N GLU A 145 -13.80 38.38 -2.16
CA GLU A 145 -15.05 38.54 -1.40
C GLU A 145 -15.38 40.01 -1.15
N TRP A 146 -14.37 40.83 -0.85
CA TRP A 146 -14.52 42.26 -0.67
C TRP A 146 -14.94 42.97 -1.96
N GLU A 147 -14.29 42.66 -3.08
CA GLU A 147 -14.66 43.19 -4.40
C GLU A 147 -16.09 42.81 -4.79
N LYS A 148 -16.49 41.56 -4.52
CA LYS A 148 -17.86 41.10 -4.75
C LYS A 148 -18.87 41.90 -3.92
N MET A 149 -18.58 42.10 -2.63
CA MET A 149 -19.43 42.91 -1.75
C MET A 149 -19.55 44.36 -2.25
N LEU A 150 -18.45 44.97 -2.67
CA LEU A 150 -18.45 46.32 -3.25
C LEU A 150 -19.29 46.41 -4.53
N ALA A 151 -19.22 45.39 -5.40
CA ALA A 151 -20.01 45.33 -6.62
C ALA A 151 -21.52 45.19 -6.32
N ASP A 152 -21.88 44.36 -5.33
CA ASP A 152 -23.27 44.19 -4.92
C ASP A 152 -23.83 45.45 -4.25
N VAL A 153 -23.04 46.15 -3.42
CA VAL A 153 -23.42 47.45 -2.84
C VAL A 153 -23.64 48.49 -3.94
N ARG A 154 -22.76 48.54 -4.95
CA ARG A 154 -22.91 49.46 -6.08
C ARG A 154 -24.19 49.18 -6.87
N ARG A 155 -24.47 47.90 -7.15
CA ARG A 155 -25.70 47.48 -7.82
C ARG A 155 -26.93 47.91 -7.02
N GLN A 156 -26.95 47.70 -5.71
CA GLN A 156 -28.05 48.12 -4.85
C GLN A 156 -28.24 49.64 -4.83
N ALA A 157 -27.16 50.40 -4.85
CA ALA A 157 -27.23 51.86 -4.93
C ALA A 157 -27.83 52.31 -6.28
N GLU A 158 -27.37 51.74 -7.40
CA GLU A 158 -27.91 52.02 -8.74
C GLU A 158 -29.39 51.62 -8.84
N GLU A 159 -29.79 50.46 -8.32
CA GLU A 159 -31.19 50.02 -8.26
C GLU A 159 -32.04 50.95 -7.38
N GLY A 160 -31.49 51.40 -6.24
CA GLY A 160 -32.15 52.36 -5.35
C GLY A 160 -32.32 53.74 -5.99
N GLU A 161 -31.31 54.25 -6.68
CA GLU A 161 -31.38 55.50 -7.45
C GLU A 161 -32.37 55.39 -8.61
N ALA A 162 -32.33 54.30 -9.38
CA ALA A 162 -33.28 54.06 -10.46
C ALA A 162 -34.72 53.98 -9.93
N LYS A 163 -34.92 53.34 -8.77
CA LYS A 163 -36.23 53.28 -8.13
C LYS A 163 -36.69 54.66 -7.65
N ARG A 164 -35.81 55.45 -7.04
CA ARG A 164 -36.11 56.84 -6.65
C ARG A 164 -36.47 57.71 -7.85
N MET A 165 -35.72 57.60 -8.95
CA MET A 165 -36.03 58.31 -10.20
C MET A 165 -37.39 57.87 -10.77
N MET A 166 -37.71 56.57 -10.74
CA MET A 166 -39.04 56.10 -11.15
C MET A 166 -40.15 56.61 -10.22
N GLU A 167 -39.94 56.63 -8.90
CA GLU A 167 -40.88 57.20 -7.93
C GLU A 167 -41.08 58.71 -8.17
N GLU A 168 -40.02 59.47 -8.44
CA GLU A 168 -40.07 60.90 -8.79
C GLU A 168 -40.79 61.15 -10.14
N GLU A 169 -40.56 60.29 -11.15
CA GLU A 169 -41.31 60.33 -12.42
C GLU A 169 -42.80 59.99 -12.18
N GLU A 170 -43.12 58.94 -11.43
CA GLU A 170 -44.51 58.57 -11.09
C GLU A 170 -45.22 59.69 -10.31
N GLU A 171 -44.52 60.38 -9.40
CA GLU A 171 -45.04 61.57 -8.73
C GLU A 171 -45.29 62.73 -9.71
N GLN A 172 -44.43 62.92 -10.71
CA GLN A 172 -44.64 63.93 -11.75
C GLN A 172 -45.92 63.68 -12.57
N TYR A 173 -46.35 62.42 -12.69
CA TYR A 173 -47.59 62.02 -13.38
C TYR A 173 -48.83 61.97 -12.47
N LYS A 174 -48.70 62.36 -11.20
CA LYS A 174 -49.77 62.35 -10.20
C LYS A 174 -50.51 63.68 -10.17
N ILE A 175 -51.81 63.66 -10.43
CA ILE A 175 -52.67 64.86 -10.44
C ILE A 175 -53.36 65.02 -9.07
N ALA A 176 -53.74 66.25 -8.71
CA ALA A 176 -54.56 66.56 -7.53
C ALA A 176 -55.75 65.59 -7.39
N GLY A 177 -55.89 64.97 -6.22
CA GLY A 177 -56.86 63.89 -5.96
C GLY A 177 -56.29 62.46 -6.04
N GLY A 178 -55.00 62.29 -6.34
CA GLY A 178 -54.29 61.00 -6.23
C GLY A 178 -54.46 60.05 -7.40
N VAL A 179 -54.92 60.54 -8.56
CA VAL A 179 -55.09 59.75 -9.79
C VAL A 179 -53.84 59.89 -10.67
N TYR A 180 -53.29 58.77 -11.14
CA TYR A 180 -52.12 58.73 -12.04
C TYR A 180 -52.54 58.87 -13.51
N THR A 181 -51.78 59.62 -14.30
CA THR A 181 -52.06 59.81 -15.74
C THR A 181 -50.86 59.46 -16.62
N THR A 182 -51.10 59.00 -17.84
CA THR A 182 -50.04 58.65 -18.80
C THR A 182 -49.73 59.78 -19.79
N ALA A 183 -50.29 60.98 -19.58
CA ALA A 183 -50.09 62.12 -20.45
C ALA A 183 -48.88 62.95 -19.98
N GLU A 184 -47.90 63.17 -20.87
CA GLU A 184 -46.74 64.03 -20.57
C GLU A 184 -47.18 65.44 -20.13
N PRO A 185 -46.76 65.91 -18.93
CA PRO A 185 -47.11 67.23 -18.46
C PRO A 185 -46.50 68.29 -19.39
N ARG A 186 -47.32 69.24 -19.83
CA ARG A 186 -46.83 70.36 -20.65
C ARG A 186 -45.99 71.27 -19.75
N PRO A 187 -44.88 71.84 -20.24
CA PRO A 187 -44.09 72.82 -19.47
C PRO A 187 -44.90 74.01 -18.93
N ASN A 188 -46.09 74.27 -19.49
CA ASN A 188 -47.05 75.26 -19.02
C ASN A 188 -48.41 74.63 -18.70
N ALA A 189 -48.44 73.57 -17.88
CA ALA A 189 -49.68 73.07 -17.32
C ALA A 189 -50.30 74.12 -16.39
N TYR A 190 -51.60 74.39 -16.54
CA TYR A 190 -52.37 75.35 -15.75
C TYR A 190 -52.84 74.75 -14.42
N ILE A 191 -52.00 73.92 -13.82
CA ILE A 191 -52.30 73.19 -12.60
C ILE A 191 -51.40 73.80 -11.53
N PRO A 192 -51.95 74.49 -10.53
CA PRO A 192 -51.14 75.07 -9.45
C PRO A 192 -50.42 73.98 -8.68
N ASP A 193 -49.13 74.18 -8.38
CA ASP A 193 -48.35 73.27 -7.54
C ASP A 193 -48.74 73.35 -6.05
N ASP A 194 -49.48 74.40 -5.66
CA ASP A 194 -49.93 74.66 -4.30
C ASP A 194 -51.39 75.17 -4.28
N GLU A 195 -52.18 74.85 -3.24
CA GLU A 195 -53.64 75.07 -3.18
C GLU A 195 -54.06 76.56 -3.12
N SER A 196 -53.11 77.48 -3.10
CA SER A 196 -53.32 78.90 -2.82
C SER A 196 -53.32 79.83 -4.04
N GLU A 197 -52.91 79.37 -5.24
CA GLU A 197 -52.78 80.23 -6.43
C GLU A 197 -53.83 79.91 -7.52
N LEU A 198 -54.42 80.97 -8.11
CA LEU A 198 -55.36 80.85 -9.23
C LEU A 198 -54.60 80.59 -10.55
N PRO A 199 -55.11 79.70 -11.43
CA PRO A 199 -54.40 79.31 -12.66
C PRO A 199 -54.47 80.40 -13.73
N ILE A 200 -53.52 81.35 -13.69
CA ILE A 200 -53.44 82.45 -14.65
C ILE A 200 -52.41 82.14 -15.75
N PRO A 201 -52.73 82.38 -17.04
CA PRO A 201 -51.78 82.26 -18.15
C PRO A 201 -50.51 83.08 -17.93
N ARG A 202 -49.35 82.41 -17.85
CA ARG A 202 -48.05 83.09 -17.96
C ARG A 202 -47.77 83.38 -19.44
N PRO A 203 -47.75 84.65 -19.90
CA PRO A 203 -47.47 84.96 -21.30
C PRO A 203 -46.03 84.59 -21.64
N TYR A 204 -45.85 83.90 -22.76
CA TYR A 204 -44.52 83.60 -23.28
C TYR A 204 -43.89 84.88 -23.83
N GLY A 205 -42.64 85.17 -23.45
CA GLY A 205 -41.84 86.22 -24.07
C GLY A 205 -41.48 85.89 -25.53
N SER A 206 -40.50 86.60 -26.10
CA SER A 206 -40.05 86.43 -27.49
C SER A 206 -39.54 85.01 -27.85
N HIS A 207 -39.33 84.15 -26.85
CA HIS A 207 -38.85 82.77 -27.01
C HIS A 207 -39.82 81.79 -26.34
N ALA A 208 -40.91 81.45 -27.01
CA ALA A 208 -41.84 80.45 -26.51
C ALA A 208 -41.19 79.05 -26.55
N PRO A 209 -41.31 78.23 -25.49
CA PRO A 209 -40.86 76.85 -25.52
C PRO A 209 -41.70 76.09 -26.55
N PHE A 210 -41.03 75.61 -27.60
CA PHE A 210 -41.59 74.78 -28.64
C PHE A 210 -41.23 73.32 -28.35
N LYS A 211 -42.20 72.39 -28.44
CA LYS A 211 -41.91 70.95 -28.38
C LYS A 211 -41.39 70.52 -29.76
N PRO A 212 -40.11 70.14 -29.92
CA PRO A 212 -39.60 69.68 -31.19
C PRO A 212 -40.38 68.45 -31.66
N SER A 213 -40.78 68.42 -32.92
CA SER A 213 -41.39 67.23 -33.52
C SER A 213 -40.37 66.09 -33.58
N GLU A 214 -40.77 64.87 -33.21
CA GLU A 214 -39.91 63.70 -33.34
C GLU A 214 -39.40 63.55 -34.78
N THR A 215 -38.10 63.34 -34.91
CA THR A 215 -37.46 63.18 -36.21
C THR A 215 -37.96 61.89 -36.88
N GLY A 216 -38.69 62.03 -37.98
CA GLY A 216 -39.25 60.88 -38.70
C GLY A 216 -38.18 59.95 -39.29
N SER A 217 -38.55 58.67 -39.49
CA SER A 217 -37.69 57.61 -40.05
C SER A 217 -37.00 57.99 -41.37
N THR A 218 -37.58 58.93 -42.13
CA THR A 218 -37.05 59.48 -43.38
C THR A 218 -35.76 60.29 -43.22
N MET A 219 -35.41 60.77 -42.02
CA MET A 219 -34.16 61.51 -41.79
C MET A 219 -32.89 60.65 -41.85
N ARG A 220 -33.00 59.30 -41.89
CA ARG A 220 -31.85 58.39 -42.07
C ARG A 220 -31.11 58.58 -43.40
N HIS A 221 -31.77 59.17 -44.40
CA HIS A 221 -31.20 59.44 -45.73
C HIS A 221 -30.56 60.83 -45.86
N ILE A 222 -30.65 61.68 -44.83
CA ILE A 222 -30.04 63.01 -44.83
C ILE A 222 -28.56 62.85 -44.43
N ARG A 223 -27.66 62.93 -45.43
CA ARG A 223 -26.22 62.96 -45.17
C ARG A 223 -25.83 64.32 -44.62
N LYS A 224 -25.25 64.35 -43.42
CA LYS A 224 -24.68 65.57 -42.84
C LYS A 224 -23.53 66.06 -43.74
N PRO A 225 -23.47 67.37 -44.07
CA PRO A 225 -22.35 67.90 -44.85
C PRO A 225 -21.06 67.76 -44.05
N VAL A 226 -19.98 67.33 -44.71
CA VAL A 226 -18.65 67.27 -44.10
C VAL A 226 -18.15 68.71 -43.95
N PRO A 227 -17.89 69.20 -42.72
CA PRO A 227 -17.35 70.55 -42.54
C PRO A 227 -15.94 70.59 -43.14
N LYS A 228 -15.69 71.55 -44.04
CA LYS A 228 -14.34 71.79 -44.56
C LYS A 228 -13.48 72.41 -43.44
N PRO A 229 -12.22 71.99 -43.26
CA PRO A 229 -11.33 72.64 -42.31
C PRO A 229 -11.16 74.11 -42.70
N ILE A 230 -11.30 74.98 -41.72
CA ILE A 230 -11.04 76.41 -41.85
C ILE A 230 -9.51 76.54 -41.76
N GLU A 231 -8.86 76.94 -42.85
CA GLU A 231 -7.45 77.34 -42.80
C GLU A 231 -7.36 78.68 -42.05
N ILE A 232 -6.68 78.68 -40.90
CA ILE A 232 -6.26 79.87 -40.16
C ILE A 232 -4.74 79.86 -40.11
#